data_AF-A0A849WR22-F1
#
_entry.id   AF-A0A849WR22-F1
#
_cell.length_a   1.000
_cell.length_b   1.000
_cell.length_c   1.000
_cell.angle_alpha   90.00
_cell.angle_beta   90.00
_cell.angle_gamma   90.00
#
_symmetry.space_group_name_H-M   'P 1'
#
loop_
_entity.id
_entity.type
_entity.pdbx_description
1 polymer ?
#
loop_
_entity_poly.entity_id
_entity_poly.type
_entity_poly.pdbx_seq_one_letter_code
_entity_poly.pdbx_strand_id
1 'polypeptide(L)'
;MQTTELIHKSSLKCLFQIHPRWEENKKPSVLLNIAIDQVGFTIQSDDENYFHFKNNPTQDSTKNTKIFSHFFPNLTFVDLIMVLEFLELHKSVIFTPDELFKAYQIPFHQRYRSLATEILALENKNLLAWISEKKVKPQELIFLFNLNSRDREKILNVATNSLLSKTQTLQYMEWLTDLQLLKCDLNNSFYEKVNESKLEELKNQRFPNSFLKHPLLEKKITWGNQIQAQFVRKNDRAGFQIQTFVSSPEELAKTITQLNKSLENWTSNPNDCEALK
;
A
#
# COMPACT_ATOMS: atom_id res chain seq x y z
N MET A 1 4.48 -33.76 28.00
CA MET A 1 4.51 -32.84 29.16
C MET A 1 3.64 -31.64 28.82
N GLN A 2 2.64 -31.34 29.65
CA GLN A 2 1.83 -30.13 29.52
C GLN A 2 2.63 -28.96 30.09
N THR A 3 2.96 -27.97 29.28
CA THR A 3 3.53 -26.71 29.75
C THR A 3 2.39 -25.74 30.04
N THR A 4 2.30 -25.28 31.28
CA THR A 4 1.39 -24.21 31.67
C THR A 4 2.19 -22.92 31.65
N GLU A 5 1.83 -21.99 30.77
CA GLU A 5 2.44 -20.67 30.74
C GLU A 5 1.49 -19.66 31.38
N LEU A 6 2.06 -18.83 32.27
CA LEU A 6 1.37 -17.74 32.95
C LEU A 6 1.60 -16.46 32.14
N ILE A 7 0.53 -15.93 31.56
CA ILE A 7 0.58 -14.64 30.85
C ILE A 7 -0.19 -13.61 31.69
N HIS A 8 0.49 -12.54 32.06
CA HIS A 8 -0.12 -11.45 32.82
C HIS A 8 -1.18 -10.75 31.96
N LYS A 9 -2.34 -10.38 32.54
CA LYS A 9 -3.45 -9.71 31.82
C LYS A 9 -3.02 -8.43 31.12
N SER A 10 -1.99 -7.74 31.63
CA SER A 10 -1.41 -6.57 30.96
C SER A 10 -0.64 -6.90 29.68
N SER A 11 -0.11 -8.11 29.51
CA SER A 11 0.63 -8.51 28.30
C SER A 11 -0.33 -8.76 27.13
N LEU A 12 -1.55 -9.22 27.44
CA LEU A 12 -2.65 -9.34 26.48
C LEU A 12 -3.33 -8.00 26.19
N LYS A 13 -3.02 -6.93 26.94
CA LYS A 13 -3.46 -5.58 26.55
C LYS A 13 -2.96 -5.24 25.14
N CYS A 14 -1.86 -5.81 24.64
CA CYS A 14 -1.47 -5.55 23.25
C CYS A 14 -2.55 -6.01 22.27
N LEU A 15 -3.14 -7.20 22.44
CA LEU A 15 -4.25 -7.75 21.65
C LEU A 15 -5.56 -6.97 21.82
N PHE A 16 -5.74 -6.33 22.99
CA PHE A 16 -6.91 -5.50 23.31
C PHE A 16 -6.74 -4.01 22.98
N GLN A 17 -5.51 -3.54 22.78
CA GLN A 17 -5.15 -2.17 22.38
C GLN A 17 -4.98 -2.03 20.87
N ILE A 18 -4.98 -3.15 20.11
CA ILE A 18 -4.95 -3.18 18.64
C ILE A 18 -6.05 -2.31 18.02
N HIS A 19 -7.15 -2.04 18.74
CA HIS A 19 -8.21 -1.17 18.24
C HIS A 19 -8.82 -0.31 19.37
N PRO A 20 -8.76 1.03 19.29
CA PRO A 20 -9.40 1.94 20.26
C PRO A 20 -10.93 1.82 20.34
N ARG A 21 -11.57 1.01 19.48
CA ARG A 21 -13.02 0.77 19.47
C ARG A 21 -13.47 -0.36 20.39
N TRP A 22 -12.54 -0.97 21.14
CA TRP A 22 -12.83 -2.10 22.01
C TRP A 22 -13.36 -1.68 23.39
N GLU A 23 -13.44 -0.38 23.66
CA GLU A 23 -13.84 0.14 24.98
C GLU A 23 -15.34 0.36 25.20
N GLU A 24 -16.22 0.38 24.19
CA GLU A 24 -17.56 0.93 24.46
C GLU A 24 -18.70 -0.04 24.78
N ASN A 25 -18.69 -1.34 24.44
CA ASN A 25 -19.87 -2.17 24.76
C ASN A 25 -19.67 -3.69 24.99
N LYS A 26 -18.49 -4.26 24.82
CA LYS A 26 -18.27 -5.70 25.13
C LYS A 26 -16.86 -5.90 25.67
N LYS A 27 -16.74 -6.37 26.92
CA LYS A 27 -15.46 -6.70 27.57
C LYS A 27 -14.64 -7.60 26.63
N PRO A 28 -13.54 -7.09 26.05
CA PRO A 28 -12.78 -7.83 25.05
C PRO A 28 -12.19 -9.14 25.57
N SER A 29 -11.86 -9.18 26.86
CA SER A 29 -11.45 -10.37 27.58
C SER A 29 -12.47 -11.51 27.49
N VAL A 30 -13.77 -11.22 27.42
CA VAL A 30 -14.82 -12.23 27.36
C VAL A 30 -14.92 -12.84 25.95
N LEU A 31 -14.75 -12.05 24.90
CA LEU A 31 -14.81 -12.55 23.52
C LEU A 31 -13.55 -13.32 23.13
N LEU A 32 -12.37 -12.87 23.62
CA LEU A 32 -11.15 -13.65 23.51
C LEU A 32 -11.24 -14.93 24.34
N ASN A 33 -11.79 -14.90 25.56
CA ASN A 33 -12.04 -16.12 26.34
C ASN A 33 -13.00 -17.10 25.65
N ILE A 34 -14.07 -16.63 25.00
CA ILE A 34 -15.02 -17.49 24.27
C ILE A 34 -14.38 -18.08 23.01
N ALA A 35 -13.61 -17.27 22.27
CA ALA A 35 -12.87 -17.74 21.10
C ALA A 35 -11.82 -18.77 21.48
N ILE A 36 -11.16 -18.56 22.62
CA ILE A 36 -10.10 -19.41 23.14
C ILE A 36 -10.71 -20.72 23.71
N ASP A 37 -11.77 -20.64 24.53
CA ASP A 37 -12.49 -21.82 25.06
C ASP A 37 -13.05 -22.75 23.98
N GLN A 38 -13.53 -22.21 22.84
CA GLN A 38 -14.08 -23.03 21.75
C GLN A 38 -13.02 -23.62 20.80
N VAL A 39 -11.81 -23.06 20.77
CA VAL A 39 -10.67 -23.60 20.00
C VAL A 39 -9.93 -24.71 20.76
N GLY A 40 -10.28 -24.94 22.03
CA GLY A 40 -9.65 -25.94 22.88
C GLY A 40 -8.58 -25.37 23.81
N PHE A 41 -8.53 -24.05 23.98
CA PHE A 41 -7.74 -23.44 25.04
C PHE A 41 -8.62 -23.29 26.28
N THR A 42 -8.29 -23.95 27.37
CA THR A 42 -8.99 -23.65 28.63
C THR A 42 -8.32 -22.44 29.27
N ILE A 43 -8.97 -21.29 29.27
CA ILE A 43 -8.58 -20.20 30.16
C ILE A 43 -9.25 -20.49 31.51
N GLN A 44 -8.49 -21.08 32.42
CA GLN A 44 -8.85 -20.99 33.84
C GLN A 44 -8.31 -19.66 34.34
N SER A 45 -9.19 -18.79 34.85
CA SER A 45 -8.81 -17.54 35.52
C SER A 45 -8.95 -17.79 37.02
N ASP A 46 -8.01 -18.51 37.61
CA ASP A 46 -8.00 -18.71 39.07
C ASP A 46 -7.46 -17.46 39.80
N ASP A 47 -6.87 -16.51 39.07
CA ASP A 47 -6.26 -15.29 39.58
C ASP A 47 -6.73 -14.05 38.80
N GLU A 48 -7.02 -12.95 39.50
CA GLU A 48 -7.56 -11.71 38.91
C GLU A 48 -6.58 -11.05 37.93
N ASN A 49 -5.30 -11.46 37.92
CA ASN A 49 -4.24 -10.81 37.14
C ASN A 49 -3.60 -11.67 36.04
N TYR A 50 -3.94 -12.95 35.91
CA TYR A 50 -3.28 -13.87 34.98
C TYR A 50 -4.28 -14.67 34.14
N PHE A 51 -3.87 -15.02 32.92
CA PHE A 51 -4.55 -16.01 32.09
C PHE A 51 -3.71 -17.30 32.08
N HIS A 52 -4.34 -18.45 32.34
CA HIS A 52 -3.69 -19.74 32.20
C HIS A 52 -3.86 -20.25 30.77
N PHE A 53 -2.76 -20.43 30.05
CA PHE A 53 -2.77 -21.03 28.73
C PHE A 53 -2.52 -22.53 28.86
N LYS A 54 -3.58 -23.33 28.72
CA LYS A 54 -3.44 -24.78 28.48
C LYS A 54 -3.34 -25.01 26.98
N ASN A 55 -2.11 -25.29 26.53
CA ASN A 55 -1.83 -25.66 25.16
C ASN A 55 -2.39 -27.09 24.95
N ASN A 56 -3.62 -27.22 24.44
CA ASN A 56 -4.08 -28.51 23.95
C ASN A 56 -3.43 -28.74 22.58
N PRO A 57 -2.56 -29.75 22.45
CA PRO A 57 -1.88 -30.06 21.19
C PRO A 57 -2.84 -30.77 20.24
N THR A 58 -4.08 -30.28 20.10
CA THR A 58 -4.97 -30.76 19.03
C THR A 58 -4.41 -30.27 17.70
N GLN A 59 -3.91 -31.24 16.94
CA GLN A 59 -3.05 -31.18 15.75
C GLN A 59 -3.66 -30.49 14.51
N ASP A 60 -4.65 -29.60 14.66
CA ASP A 60 -5.38 -29.03 13.52
C ASP A 60 -5.33 -27.50 13.53
N SER A 61 -4.16 -26.97 13.15
CA SER A 61 -3.91 -25.53 12.94
C SER A 61 -4.97 -24.88 12.03
N THR A 62 -5.51 -25.63 11.06
CA THR A 62 -6.56 -25.15 10.16
C THR A 62 -7.90 -24.99 10.88
N LYS A 63 -8.25 -25.89 11.78
CA LYS A 63 -9.44 -25.75 12.64
C LYS A 63 -9.31 -24.55 13.58
N ASN A 64 -8.16 -24.39 14.23
CA ASN A 64 -7.90 -23.26 15.14
C ASN A 64 -8.03 -21.92 14.41
N THR A 65 -7.47 -21.85 13.21
CA THR A 65 -7.53 -20.67 12.35
C THR A 65 -8.97 -20.31 11.96
N LYS A 66 -9.79 -21.30 11.58
CA LYS A 66 -11.20 -21.07 11.19
C LYS A 66 -12.04 -20.50 12.33
N ILE A 67 -11.83 -21.01 13.53
CA ILE A 67 -12.56 -20.51 14.70
C ILE A 67 -12.03 -19.11 15.07
N PHE A 68 -10.72 -18.89 15.03
CA PHE A 68 -10.15 -17.56 15.26
C PHE A 68 -10.71 -16.50 14.30
N SER A 69 -10.78 -16.80 13.00
CA SER A 69 -11.37 -15.87 12.02
C SER A 69 -12.88 -15.70 12.16
N HIS A 70 -13.59 -16.69 12.71
CA HIS A 70 -15.00 -16.56 13.06
C HIS A 70 -15.23 -15.52 14.17
N PHE A 71 -14.38 -15.52 15.20
CA PHE A 71 -14.49 -14.58 16.32
C PHE A 71 -13.89 -13.20 16.04
N PHE A 72 -12.87 -13.15 15.18
CA PHE A 72 -12.18 -11.91 14.83
C PHE A 72 -12.23 -11.60 13.33
N PRO A 73 -13.40 -11.54 12.67
CA PRO A 73 -13.49 -11.45 11.20
C PRO A 73 -12.92 -10.16 10.59
N ASN A 74 -12.59 -9.17 11.43
CA ASN A 74 -12.22 -7.82 10.99
C ASN A 74 -10.76 -7.45 11.22
N LEU A 75 -9.89 -8.40 11.57
CA LEU A 75 -8.46 -8.12 11.71
C LEU A 75 -7.84 -7.66 10.38
N THR A 76 -7.01 -6.62 10.48
CA THR A 76 -6.16 -6.10 9.42
C THR A 76 -4.82 -6.82 9.39
N PHE A 77 -4.01 -6.60 8.35
CA PHE A 77 -2.67 -7.21 8.31
C PHE A 77 -1.77 -6.76 9.47
N VAL A 78 -1.93 -5.52 9.95
CA VAL A 78 -1.18 -5.01 11.10
C VAL A 78 -1.59 -5.76 12.36
N ASP A 79 -2.88 -5.98 12.55
CA ASP A 79 -3.43 -6.74 13.67
C ASP A 79 -2.95 -8.19 13.65
N LEU A 80 -2.95 -8.82 12.48
CA LEU A 80 -2.47 -10.19 12.30
C LEU A 80 -0.98 -10.32 12.60
N ILE A 81 -0.16 -9.32 12.23
CA ILE A 81 1.26 -9.31 12.61
C ILE A 81 1.41 -9.19 14.13
N MET A 82 0.64 -8.34 14.80
CA MET A 82 0.69 -8.25 16.27
C MET A 82 0.26 -9.55 16.95
N VAL A 83 -0.74 -10.25 16.40
CA VAL A 83 -1.12 -11.60 16.86
C VAL A 83 0.07 -12.55 16.73
N LEU A 84 0.77 -12.57 15.59
CA LEU A 84 1.94 -13.43 15.40
C LEU A 84 3.09 -13.08 16.35
N GLU A 85 3.38 -11.79 16.56
CA GLU A 85 4.40 -11.34 17.52
C GLU A 85 4.08 -11.74 18.95
N PHE A 86 2.81 -11.63 19.35
CA PHE A 86 2.34 -12.08 20.66
C PHE A 86 2.53 -13.60 20.83
N LEU A 87 2.17 -14.40 19.83
CA LEU A 87 2.32 -15.85 19.89
C LEU A 87 3.78 -16.28 19.94
N GLU A 88 4.66 -15.62 19.19
CA GLU A 88 6.10 -15.89 19.21
C GLU A 88 6.73 -15.55 20.57
N LEU A 89 6.37 -14.40 21.15
CA LEU A 89 6.81 -13.99 22.49
C LEU A 89 6.47 -15.04 23.56
N HIS A 90 5.32 -15.69 23.41
CA HIS A 90 4.79 -16.70 24.30
C HIS A 90 5.02 -18.14 23.81
N LYS A 91 5.96 -18.34 22.86
CA LYS A 91 6.34 -19.66 22.34
C LYS A 91 5.15 -20.55 21.96
N SER A 92 4.07 -19.91 21.50
CA SER A 92 2.79 -20.54 21.28
C SER A 92 2.62 -20.87 19.81
N VAL A 93 2.32 -22.13 19.51
CA VAL A 93 2.21 -22.65 18.14
C VAL A 93 0.75 -23.04 17.87
N ILE A 94 -0.11 -22.03 17.81
CA ILE A 94 -1.57 -22.20 17.64
C ILE A 94 -1.95 -22.39 16.17
N PHE A 95 -1.36 -21.56 15.31
CA PHE A 95 -1.49 -21.62 13.86
C PHE A 95 -0.18 -21.19 13.20
N THR A 96 0.04 -21.64 11.97
CA THR A 96 1.14 -21.13 11.13
C THR A 96 0.81 -19.74 10.59
N PRO A 97 1.81 -18.85 10.36
CA PRO A 97 1.58 -17.55 9.75
C PRO A 97 0.80 -17.62 8.44
N ASP A 98 1.14 -18.59 7.58
CA ASP A 98 0.49 -18.79 6.28
C ASP A 98 -0.99 -19.14 6.42
N GLU A 99 -1.34 -20.03 7.36
CA GLU A 99 -2.73 -20.42 7.59
C GLU A 99 -3.55 -19.26 8.14
N LEU A 100 -3.02 -18.53 9.12
CA LEU A 100 -3.68 -17.36 9.68
C LEU A 100 -3.98 -16.34 8.57
N PHE A 101 -2.97 -15.93 7.81
CA PHE A 101 -3.10 -14.92 6.77
C PHE A 101 -4.03 -15.37 5.63
N LYS A 102 -3.97 -16.65 5.26
CA LYS A 102 -4.88 -17.26 4.26
C LYS A 102 -6.34 -17.16 4.69
N ALA A 103 -6.65 -17.30 5.98
CA ALA A 103 -8.03 -17.19 6.48
C ALA A 103 -8.62 -15.77 6.33
N TYR A 104 -7.76 -14.76 6.31
CA TYR A 104 -8.14 -13.37 6.06
C TYR A 104 -7.97 -12.94 4.59
N GLN A 105 -7.64 -13.89 3.70
CA GLN A 105 -7.40 -13.65 2.27
C GLN A 105 -6.27 -12.61 2.05
N ILE A 106 -5.28 -12.59 2.94
CA ILE A 106 -4.10 -11.74 2.82
C ILE A 106 -2.93 -12.67 2.48
N PRO A 107 -2.11 -12.37 1.45
CA PRO A 107 -0.91 -13.13 1.20
C PRO A 107 0.09 -12.87 2.33
N PHE A 108 0.57 -13.92 2.99
CA PHE A 108 1.67 -13.76 3.94
C PHE A 108 2.97 -13.49 3.20
N HIS A 109 3.76 -12.56 3.72
CA HIS A 109 5.09 -12.26 3.23
C HIS A 109 5.89 -11.69 4.39
N GLN A 110 7.12 -12.16 4.60
CA GLN A 110 7.95 -11.73 5.74
C GLN A 110 8.13 -10.20 5.80
N ARG A 111 8.17 -9.53 4.65
CA ARG A 111 8.27 -8.06 4.58
C ARG A 111 7.03 -7.32 5.12
N TYR A 112 5.84 -7.95 5.15
CA TYR A 112 4.67 -7.36 5.81
C TYR A 112 4.88 -7.25 7.32
N ARG A 113 5.66 -8.15 7.93
CA ARG A 113 6.01 -8.06 9.35
C ARG A 113 6.77 -6.79 9.63
N SER A 114 7.91 -6.59 8.93
CA SER A 114 8.72 -5.38 9.08
C SER A 114 7.92 -4.10 8.81
N LEU A 115 7.08 -4.10 7.76
CA LEU A 115 6.24 -2.96 7.45
C LEU A 115 5.20 -2.67 8.56
N ALA A 116 4.53 -3.69 9.09
CA ALA A 116 3.55 -3.51 10.16
C ALA A 116 4.20 -2.98 11.44
N THR A 117 5.38 -3.51 11.82
CA THR A 117 6.14 -3.02 12.98
C THR A 117 6.52 -1.55 12.80
N GLU A 118 6.99 -1.14 11.62
CA GLU A 118 7.35 0.26 11.32
C GLU A 118 6.12 1.18 11.33
N ILE A 119 4.98 0.75 10.77
CA ILE A 119 3.72 1.52 10.79
C ILE A 119 3.24 1.75 12.24
N LEU A 120 3.32 0.72 13.09
CA LEU A 120 2.95 0.82 14.50
C LEU A 120 3.89 1.75 15.26
N ALA A 121 5.20 1.61 15.05
CA ALA A 121 6.21 2.44 15.72
C ALA A 121 6.08 3.93 15.42
N LEU A 122 5.58 4.29 14.22
CA LEU A 122 5.38 5.68 13.81
C LEU A 122 4.08 6.31 14.33
N GLU A 123 3.19 5.51 14.92
CA GLU A 123 1.88 5.97 15.40
C GLU A 123 1.11 6.82 14.36
N ASN A 124 1.25 6.49 13.07
CA ASN A 124 0.65 7.27 11.99
C ASN A 124 -0.86 7.09 12.00
N LYS A 125 -1.55 8.00 12.70
CA LYS A 125 -3.00 7.92 12.95
C LYS A 125 -3.82 7.83 11.66
N ASN A 126 -3.43 8.56 10.61
CA ASN A 126 -4.15 8.55 9.34
C ASN A 126 -4.01 7.20 8.64
N LEU A 127 -2.77 6.71 8.50
CA LEU A 127 -2.50 5.44 7.84
C LEU A 127 -3.10 4.26 8.62
N LEU A 128 -2.94 4.24 9.95
CA LEU A 128 -3.55 3.25 10.83
C LEU A 128 -5.08 3.30 10.73
N ALA A 129 -5.70 4.47 10.68
CA ALA A 129 -7.14 4.60 10.47
C ALA A 129 -7.55 4.01 9.11
N TRP A 130 -6.84 4.33 8.03
CA TRP A 130 -7.16 3.78 6.70
C TRP A 130 -6.99 2.26 6.62
N ILE A 131 -5.99 1.71 7.29
CA ILE A 131 -5.77 0.26 7.41
C ILE A 131 -6.91 -0.38 8.22
N SER A 132 -7.25 0.19 9.38
CA SER A 132 -8.35 -0.30 10.26
C SER A 132 -9.71 -0.30 9.57
N GLU A 133 -9.97 0.72 8.73
CA GLU A 133 -11.19 0.83 7.94
C GLU A 133 -11.15 -0.01 6.65
N LYS A 134 -10.11 -0.83 6.45
CA LYS A 134 -9.86 -1.64 5.25
C LYS A 134 -9.85 -0.82 3.95
N LYS A 135 -9.58 0.49 4.06
CA LYS A 135 -9.45 1.43 2.93
C LYS A 135 -8.09 1.35 2.25
N VAL A 136 -7.08 0.81 2.94
CA VAL A 136 -5.75 0.50 2.43
C VAL A 136 -5.51 -0.98 2.65
N LYS A 137 -5.28 -1.71 1.55
CA LYS A 137 -4.91 -3.12 1.57
C LYS A 137 -3.39 -3.27 1.61
N PRO A 138 -2.87 -4.40 2.10
CA PRO A 138 -1.43 -4.66 2.14
C PRO A 138 -0.77 -4.57 0.76
N GLN A 139 -1.47 -5.00 -0.29
CA GLN A 139 -1.01 -4.94 -1.68
C GLN A 139 -0.97 -3.52 -2.25
N GLU A 140 -1.48 -2.51 -1.53
CA GLU A 140 -1.31 -1.11 -1.91
C GLU A 140 -0.04 -0.51 -1.30
N LEU A 141 0.69 -1.24 -0.44
CA LEU A 141 1.91 -0.77 0.23
C LEU A 141 3.18 -1.52 -0.20
N ILE A 142 3.07 -2.45 -1.15
CA ILE A 142 4.19 -3.26 -1.67
C ILE A 142 5.30 -2.42 -2.31
N PHE A 143 5.00 -1.21 -2.79
CA PHE A 143 6.05 -0.31 -3.32
C PHE A 143 7.14 -0.02 -2.27
N LEU A 144 6.79 -0.02 -0.97
CA LEU A 144 7.73 0.22 0.13
C LEU A 144 8.73 -0.92 0.38
N PHE A 145 8.53 -2.11 -0.22
CA PHE A 145 9.27 -3.31 0.14
C PHE A 145 10.74 -3.31 -0.27
N ASN A 146 11.12 -2.49 -1.25
CA ASN A 146 12.50 -2.42 -1.75
C ASN A 146 13.31 -1.29 -1.10
N LEU A 147 12.69 -0.51 -0.23
CA LEU A 147 13.37 0.53 0.53
C LEU A 147 14.01 -0.03 1.79
N ASN A 148 15.12 0.59 2.20
CA ASN A 148 15.68 0.41 3.53
C ASN A 148 14.72 1.02 4.58
N SER A 149 14.89 0.63 5.85
CA SER A 149 13.99 1.05 6.94
C SER A 149 13.93 2.57 7.11
N ARG A 150 15.07 3.27 7.02
CA ARG A 150 15.15 4.73 7.17
C ARG A 150 14.36 5.47 6.08
N ASP A 151 14.49 5.05 4.82
CA ASP A 151 13.78 5.67 3.70
C ASP A 151 12.29 5.35 3.75
N ARG A 152 11.94 4.13 4.13
CA ARG A 152 10.54 3.72 4.33
C ARG A 152 9.88 4.53 5.44
N GLU A 153 10.56 4.77 6.55
CA GLU A 153 10.10 5.61 7.64
C GLU A 153 9.74 7.03 7.17
N LYS A 154 10.64 7.67 6.41
CA LYS A 154 10.40 9.00 5.82
C LYS A 154 9.16 9.03 4.93
N ILE A 155 8.98 8.00 4.08
CA ILE A 155 7.83 7.93 3.19
C ILE A 155 6.54 7.64 3.97
N LEU A 156 6.58 6.77 4.98
CA LEU A 156 5.43 6.51 5.85
C LEU A 156 4.97 7.77 6.58
N ASN A 157 5.90 8.64 6.99
CA ASN A 157 5.58 9.93 7.62
C ASN A 157 4.77 10.89 6.72
N VAL A 158 4.81 10.70 5.39
CA VAL A 158 3.97 11.49 4.46
C VAL A 158 2.50 11.34 4.78
N ALA A 159 2.02 10.12 5.11
CA ALA A 159 0.60 9.92 5.39
C ALA A 159 0.13 10.66 6.66
N THR A 160 1.04 10.96 7.60
CA THR A 160 0.75 11.81 8.76
C THR A 160 0.63 13.28 8.36
N ASN A 161 1.50 13.73 7.45
CA ASN A 161 1.68 15.14 7.09
C ASN A 161 0.91 15.59 5.85
N SER A 162 0.11 14.71 5.25
CA SER A 162 -0.58 14.96 3.98
C SER A 162 -1.92 15.67 4.20
N LEU A 163 -2.15 16.72 3.42
CA LEU A 163 -3.45 17.38 3.24
C LEU A 163 -4.21 16.82 2.03
N LEU A 164 -3.61 15.88 1.30
CA LEU A 164 -4.20 15.25 0.12
C LEU A 164 -5.25 14.19 0.51
N SER A 165 -6.10 13.82 -0.44
CA SER A 165 -6.95 12.64 -0.29
C SER A 165 -6.12 11.36 -0.08
N LYS A 166 -6.74 10.30 0.46
CA LYS A 166 -6.12 8.97 0.62
C LYS A 166 -5.42 8.50 -0.66
N THR A 167 -6.15 8.50 -1.79
CA THR A 167 -5.65 7.99 -3.07
C THR A 167 -4.45 8.81 -3.57
N GLN A 168 -4.53 10.13 -3.46
CA GLN A 168 -3.42 11.02 -3.83
C GLN A 168 -2.21 10.84 -2.90
N THR A 169 -2.43 10.61 -1.60
CA THR A 169 -1.36 10.37 -0.63
C THR A 169 -0.62 9.07 -0.95
N LEU A 170 -1.35 7.98 -1.23
CA LEU A 170 -0.73 6.70 -1.63
C LEU A 170 0.05 6.84 -2.93
N GLN A 171 -0.52 7.52 -3.92
CA GLN A 171 0.17 7.82 -5.19
C GLN A 171 1.43 8.66 -4.95
N TYR A 172 1.38 9.65 -4.07
CA TYR A 172 2.53 10.46 -3.70
C TYR A 172 3.64 9.61 -3.05
N MET A 173 3.28 8.73 -2.12
CA MET A 173 4.20 7.80 -1.47
C MET A 173 4.84 6.82 -2.46
N GLU A 174 4.04 6.27 -3.38
CA GLU A 174 4.53 5.43 -4.48
C GLU A 174 5.52 6.20 -5.35
N TRP A 175 5.21 7.47 -5.66
CA TRP A 175 6.06 8.33 -6.46
C TRP A 175 7.39 8.67 -5.81
N LEU A 176 7.37 8.98 -4.52
CA LEU A 176 8.59 9.16 -3.75
C LEU A 176 9.43 7.89 -3.69
N THR A 177 8.77 6.74 -3.55
CA THR A 177 9.47 5.45 -3.46
C THR A 177 10.27 5.18 -4.72
N ASP A 178 9.67 5.38 -5.90
CA ASP A 178 10.40 5.12 -7.14
C ASP A 178 11.52 6.13 -7.38
N LEU A 179 11.30 7.42 -7.06
CA LEU A 179 12.36 8.44 -7.13
C LEU A 179 13.53 8.12 -6.18
N GLN A 180 13.24 7.64 -4.97
CA GLN A 180 14.25 7.20 -4.01
C GLN A 180 15.02 5.98 -4.53
N LEU A 181 14.34 5.00 -5.12
CA LEU A 181 14.97 3.82 -5.73
C LEU A 181 15.84 4.18 -6.94
N LEU A 182 15.45 5.21 -7.69
CA LEU A 182 16.22 5.78 -8.80
C LEU A 182 17.36 6.70 -8.34
N LYS A 183 17.54 6.89 -7.01
CA LYS A 183 18.56 7.74 -6.40
C LYS A 183 18.47 9.21 -6.85
N CYS A 184 17.25 9.70 -7.08
CA CYS A 184 17.01 11.12 -7.30
C CYS A 184 17.26 11.91 -6.02
N ASP A 185 17.74 13.15 -6.15
CA ASP A 185 18.01 14.02 -5.00
C ASP A 185 16.70 14.57 -4.42
N LEU A 186 16.15 13.87 -3.43
CA LEU A 186 14.94 14.26 -2.70
C LEU A 186 15.33 15.01 -1.43
N ASN A 187 15.09 16.32 -1.43
CA ASN A 187 15.27 17.13 -0.22
C ASN A 187 14.20 16.79 0.84
N ASN A 188 14.43 17.18 2.11
CA ASN A 188 13.50 16.88 3.20
C ASN A 188 12.11 17.52 3.01
N SER A 189 12.01 18.56 2.18
CA SER A 189 10.73 19.25 1.96
C SER A 189 9.68 18.34 1.32
N PHE A 190 10.08 17.31 0.55
CA PHE A 190 9.13 16.35 -0.04
C PHE A 190 8.37 15.51 0.99
N TYR A 191 8.85 15.43 2.23
CA TYR A 191 8.24 14.60 3.29
C TYR A 191 7.39 15.41 4.28
N GLU A 192 7.43 16.74 4.20
CA GLU A 192 6.78 17.66 5.14
C GLU A 192 5.59 18.35 4.48
N LYS A 193 4.45 18.48 5.19
CA LYS A 193 3.27 19.26 4.76
C LYS A 193 2.90 19.07 3.28
N VAL A 194 2.50 17.84 2.92
CA VAL A 194 2.23 17.44 1.53
C VAL A 194 0.87 17.96 1.09
N ASN A 195 0.82 18.64 -0.07
CA ASN A 195 -0.38 19.25 -0.65
C ASN A 195 -0.39 19.11 -2.18
N GLU A 196 -1.40 19.65 -2.87
CA GLU A 196 -1.57 19.52 -4.33
C GLU A 196 -0.38 20.09 -5.10
N SER A 197 0.19 21.20 -4.63
CA SER A 197 1.36 21.81 -5.27
C SER A 197 2.56 20.87 -5.25
N LYS A 198 2.81 20.20 -4.12
CA LYS A 198 3.89 19.22 -4.00
C LYS A 198 3.62 17.97 -4.83
N LEU A 199 2.36 17.55 -4.94
CA LEU A 199 1.99 16.41 -5.79
C LEU A 199 2.33 16.70 -7.25
N GLU A 200 2.04 17.89 -7.76
CA GLU A 200 2.42 18.29 -9.12
C GLU A 200 3.95 18.45 -9.27
N GLU A 201 4.65 18.98 -8.26
CA GLU A 201 6.12 19.03 -8.26
C GLU A 201 6.74 17.64 -8.38
N LEU A 202 6.27 16.69 -7.56
CA LEU A 202 6.74 15.30 -7.56
C LEU A 202 6.44 14.59 -8.89
N LYS A 203 5.26 14.86 -9.46
CA LYS A 203 4.87 14.36 -10.78
C LYS A 203 5.82 14.86 -11.87
N ASN A 204 6.24 16.11 -11.80
CA ASN A 204 7.17 16.70 -12.77
C ASN A 204 8.56 16.07 -12.65
N GLN A 205 9.01 15.81 -11.41
CA GLN A 205 10.29 15.14 -11.16
C GLN A 205 10.29 13.67 -11.57
N ARG A 206 9.20 12.95 -11.34
CA ARG A 206 9.08 11.54 -11.73
C ARG A 206 9.06 11.33 -13.23
N PHE A 207 8.56 12.31 -13.98
CA PHE A 207 8.44 12.22 -15.44
C PHE A 207 9.16 13.39 -16.15
N PRO A 208 10.49 13.54 -15.95
CA PRO A 208 11.22 14.76 -16.33
C PRO A 208 11.30 14.89 -17.86
N ASN A 209 11.58 13.78 -18.57
CA ASN A 209 11.69 13.76 -20.03
C ASN A 209 10.35 13.98 -20.75
N SER A 210 9.22 13.70 -20.10
CA SER A 210 7.89 13.88 -20.70
C SER A 210 7.32 15.26 -20.40
N PHE A 211 7.67 15.87 -19.26
CA PHE A 211 7.18 17.18 -18.84
C PHE A 211 7.97 18.33 -19.47
N LEU A 212 9.30 18.23 -19.54
CA LEU A 212 10.15 19.22 -20.21
C LEU A 212 9.88 19.30 -21.73
N LYS A 213 9.44 18.20 -22.34
CA LYS A 213 9.15 18.11 -23.78
C LYS A 213 7.70 18.46 -24.12
N HIS A 214 6.76 18.48 -23.16
CA HIS A 214 5.33 18.71 -23.43
C HIS A 214 5.04 20.06 -24.12
N PRO A 215 5.54 21.21 -23.63
CA PRO A 215 5.29 22.51 -24.28
C PRO A 215 6.03 22.65 -25.61
N LEU A 216 7.15 21.94 -25.78
CA LEU A 216 7.94 21.91 -27.01
C LEU A 216 7.31 21.04 -28.09
N LEU A 217 6.71 19.90 -27.71
CA LEU A 217 6.03 18.97 -28.60
C LEU A 217 4.69 19.52 -29.09
N GLU A 218 3.90 20.19 -28.25
CA GLU A 218 2.65 20.84 -28.67
C GLU A 218 2.88 22.00 -29.65
N LYS A 219 3.95 22.78 -29.47
CA LYS A 219 4.22 23.96 -30.33
C LYS A 219 4.89 23.62 -31.66
N LYS A 220 5.58 22.48 -31.77
CA LYS A 220 6.36 22.12 -32.96
C LYS A 220 5.56 21.39 -34.04
N ILE A 221 4.42 20.79 -33.72
CA ILE A 221 3.66 20.01 -34.70
C ILE A 221 2.46 20.82 -35.20
N THR A 222 2.55 21.27 -36.44
CA THR A 222 1.39 21.80 -37.17
C THR A 222 0.58 20.64 -37.71
N TRP A 223 -0.50 20.30 -37.01
CA TRP A 223 -1.51 19.37 -37.50
C TRP A 223 -2.32 20.07 -38.61
N GLY A 224 -2.67 19.35 -39.67
CA GLY A 224 -3.55 19.90 -40.71
C GLY A 224 -4.91 20.32 -40.12
N ASN A 225 -5.60 21.28 -40.75
CA ASN A 225 -6.83 21.89 -40.21
C ASN A 225 -7.98 20.91 -39.87
N GLN A 226 -7.93 19.68 -40.36
CA GLN A 226 -8.94 18.62 -40.12
C GLN A 226 -8.52 17.60 -39.06
N ILE A 227 -7.34 17.78 -38.46
CA ILE A 227 -6.76 16.85 -37.49
C ILE A 227 -6.86 17.47 -36.10
N GLN A 228 -7.64 16.82 -35.23
CA GLN A 228 -7.62 17.12 -33.80
C GLN A 228 -6.57 16.23 -33.15
N ALA A 229 -5.46 16.83 -32.72
CA ALA A 229 -4.45 16.12 -31.95
C ALA A 229 -4.50 16.60 -30.50
N GLN A 230 -4.61 15.65 -29.58
CA GLN A 230 -4.51 15.90 -28.16
C GLN A 230 -3.31 15.14 -27.63
N PHE A 231 -2.47 15.76 -26.82
CA PHE A 231 -1.46 15.00 -26.09
C PHE A 231 -2.16 14.20 -24.98
N VAL A 232 -2.04 12.88 -25.01
CA VAL A 232 -2.73 11.98 -24.07
C VAL A 232 -1.72 11.09 -23.38
N ARG A 233 -1.98 10.84 -22.10
CA ARG A 233 -1.15 10.03 -21.24
C ARG A 233 -1.93 8.83 -20.69
N LYS A 234 -1.32 7.66 -20.77
CA LYS A 234 -1.82 6.44 -20.12
C LYS A 234 -0.65 5.69 -19.49
N ASN A 235 -0.52 5.80 -18.17
CA ASN A 235 0.58 5.26 -17.36
C ASN A 235 1.95 5.86 -17.76
N ASP A 236 2.92 5.01 -18.12
CA ASP A 236 4.25 5.40 -18.61
C ASP A 236 4.28 5.73 -20.10
N ARG A 237 3.14 5.60 -20.80
CA ARG A 237 3.04 5.97 -22.21
C ARG A 237 2.49 7.38 -22.34
N ALA A 238 3.20 8.19 -23.12
CA ALA A 238 2.79 9.52 -23.52
C ALA A 238 2.89 9.64 -25.04
N GLY A 239 1.95 10.34 -25.66
CA GLY A 239 1.94 10.56 -27.10
C GLY A 239 0.77 11.42 -27.54
N PHE A 240 0.66 11.66 -28.84
CA PHE A 240 -0.50 12.34 -29.40
C PHE A 240 -1.59 11.33 -29.74
N GLN A 241 -2.77 11.52 -29.15
CA GLN A 241 -3.99 10.93 -29.65
C GLN A 241 -4.51 11.80 -30.79
N ILE A 242 -4.59 11.21 -31.98
CA ILE A 242 -5.00 11.89 -33.19
C ILE A 242 -6.42 11.43 -33.54
N GLN A 243 -7.34 12.38 -33.66
CA GLN A 243 -8.71 12.19 -34.12
C GLN A 243 -8.90 12.94 -35.44
N THR A 244 -9.44 12.24 -36.42
CA THR A 244 -9.73 12.73 -37.76
C THR A 244 -11.10 12.19 -38.16
N PHE A 245 -11.90 13.04 -38.80
CA PHE A 245 -13.16 12.65 -39.40
C PHE A 245 -12.91 12.40 -40.88
N VAL A 246 -13.23 11.20 -41.35
CA VAL A 246 -12.99 10.78 -42.72
C VAL A 246 -14.32 10.36 -43.35
N SER A 247 -14.66 10.97 -44.48
CA SER A 247 -15.95 10.76 -45.16
C SER A 247 -15.79 9.95 -46.46
N SER A 248 -14.56 9.78 -46.97
CA SER A 248 -14.29 8.93 -48.14
C SER A 248 -12.93 8.19 -48.05
N PRO A 249 -12.74 7.10 -48.84
CA PRO A 249 -11.46 6.41 -48.92
C PRO A 249 -10.30 7.29 -49.42
N GLU A 250 -10.57 8.24 -50.32
CA GLU A 250 -9.54 9.19 -50.80
C GLU A 250 -9.12 10.17 -49.69
N GLU A 251 -10.04 10.58 -48.82
CA GLU A 251 -9.74 11.42 -47.66
C GLU A 251 -8.89 10.68 -46.62
N LEU A 252 -9.14 9.37 -46.42
CA LEU A 252 -8.30 8.54 -45.55
C LEU A 252 -6.86 8.51 -46.05
N ALA A 253 -6.67 8.25 -47.34
CA ALA A 253 -5.36 8.18 -47.97
C ALA A 253 -4.61 9.51 -47.83
N LYS A 254 -5.27 10.64 -48.11
CA LYS A 254 -4.71 11.98 -47.93
C LYS A 254 -4.31 12.25 -46.49
N THR A 255 -5.15 11.86 -45.53
CA THR A 255 -4.90 12.06 -44.09
C THR A 255 -3.68 11.24 -43.63
N ILE A 256 -3.58 9.98 -44.05
CA ILE A 256 -2.42 9.12 -43.74
C ILE A 256 -1.14 9.71 -44.34
N THR A 257 -1.18 10.19 -45.60
CA THR A 257 -0.01 10.82 -46.23
C THR A 257 0.41 12.10 -45.50
N GLN A 258 -0.53 12.94 -45.06
CA GLN A 258 -0.23 14.12 -44.26
C GLN A 258 0.38 13.79 -42.89
N LEU A 259 -0.13 12.74 -42.23
CA LEU A 259 0.42 12.26 -40.97
C LEU A 259 1.85 11.75 -41.14
N ASN A 260 2.09 10.94 -42.16
CA ASN A 260 3.44 10.44 -42.47
C ASN A 260 4.42 11.57 -42.77
N LYS A 261 4.01 12.57 -43.57
CA LYS A 261 4.84 13.74 -43.86
C LYS A 261 5.17 14.56 -42.60
N SER A 262 4.19 14.72 -41.71
CA SER A 262 4.37 15.44 -40.45
C SER A 262 5.30 14.67 -39.50
N LEU A 263 5.24 13.34 -39.51
CA LEU A 263 6.14 12.44 -38.76
C LEU A 263 7.57 12.40 -39.34
N GLU A 264 7.72 12.31 -40.65
CA GLU A 264 9.02 12.29 -41.34
C GLU A 264 9.80 13.59 -41.14
N ASN A 265 9.11 14.74 -41.21
CA ASN A 265 9.71 16.05 -40.90
C ASN A 265 10.27 16.12 -39.47
N TRP A 266 9.76 15.29 -38.56
CA TRP A 266 10.19 15.26 -37.17
C TRP A 266 11.36 14.30 -36.95
N THR A 267 11.38 13.14 -37.62
CA THR A 267 12.46 12.14 -37.46
C THR A 267 13.73 12.47 -38.24
N SER A 268 13.65 13.36 -39.23
CA SER A 268 14.75 13.70 -40.14
C SER A 268 15.66 14.84 -39.64
N ASN A 269 15.34 15.51 -38.53
CA ASN A 269 16.17 16.57 -37.97
C ASN A 269 17.04 16.02 -36.80
N PRO A 270 18.34 15.77 -37.01
CA PRO A 270 19.20 15.10 -36.01
C PRO A 270 19.34 15.90 -34.70
N ASN A 271 19.18 17.22 -34.74
CA ASN A 271 19.20 18.09 -33.56
C ASN A 271 17.94 17.97 -32.68
N ASP A 272 16.82 17.49 -33.23
CA ASP A 272 15.58 17.22 -32.48
C ASP A 272 15.57 15.80 -31.87
N CYS A 273 16.38 14.87 -32.42
CA CYS A 273 16.58 13.53 -31.88
C CYS A 273 17.47 13.50 -30.62
N GLU A 274 18.40 14.45 -30.46
CA GLU A 274 19.15 14.59 -29.19
C GLU A 274 18.26 15.05 -28.04
N ALA A 275 17.21 15.83 -28.33
CA ALA A 275 16.19 16.16 -27.35
C ALA A 275 15.28 14.96 -27.00
N LEU A 276 15.49 13.76 -27.56
CA LEU A 276 14.75 12.52 -27.27
C LEU A 276 15.59 11.42 -26.58
N LYS A 277 16.93 11.54 -26.59
CA LYS A 277 17.81 10.74 -25.73
C LYS A 277 17.81 11.29 -24.30
#